data_AF-A0A258HE90-F1
#
_entry.id   AF-A0A258HE90-F1
#
_cell.length_a   1.000
_cell.length_b   1.000
_cell.length_c   1.000
_cell.angle_alpha   90.00
_cell.angle_beta   90.00
_cell.angle_gamma   90.00
#
_symmetry.space_group_name_H-M   'P 1'
#
loop_
_entity.id
_entity.type
_entity.pdbx_description
1 polymer ?
#
loop_
_entity_poly.entity_id
_entity_poly.type
_entity_poly.pdbx_seq_one_letter_code
_entity_poly.pdbx_strand_id
1 'polypeptide(L)'
;MRQPTPPFAQSAAPGLEQDRHQRQSAGDLFGRCGVKPPPPLRIRTMTHRLLRTAPVILAGAFALAACQTAPVADGGFLQSYDSLQTKEGTLRVSIRDRRDDTAAQAIERVFVEPSVLTAGAADGIAPADVAMVLGEVDRQVCYEISERFTVLAAPAPDAARVRAAVTRIVPTEPTGSGAAAVANFFIPGPIGVRAPGTTGTLAAEAELIAVGGTQVAALAWARSANVVGMDTPSLSRVGDALQFAELFGDQVGDSFAPRDRKVRDIATPDPCERFGPRNQPGGFITRAVTGLYVPQTQGVRPQTPQ
;
A
#
# COMPACT_ATOMS: atom_id res chain seq x y z
N MET A 1 40.74 33.63 -21.69
CA MET A 1 41.07 33.51 -20.25
C MET A 1 40.43 32.23 -19.73
N ARG A 2 41.23 31.18 -19.57
CA ARG A 2 40.82 29.88 -19.01
C ARG A 2 41.31 29.86 -17.57
N GLN A 3 40.41 29.64 -16.61
CA GLN A 3 40.77 29.37 -15.22
C GLN A 3 40.79 27.85 -14.95
N PRO A 4 41.66 27.36 -14.06
CA PRO A 4 41.87 25.94 -13.84
C PRO A 4 41.04 25.38 -12.67
N THR A 5 40.67 24.11 -12.79
CA THR A 5 40.10 23.23 -11.75
C THR A 5 41.11 22.89 -10.63
N PRO A 6 40.69 22.85 -9.35
CA PRO A 6 41.46 22.24 -8.27
C PRO A 6 41.08 20.76 -7.99
N PRO A 7 41.91 20.00 -7.24
CA PRO A 7 41.91 18.55 -7.23
C PRO A 7 41.09 17.89 -6.10
N PHE A 8 40.82 16.60 -6.30
CA PHE A 8 40.25 15.62 -5.38
C PHE A 8 40.90 15.62 -3.99
N ALA A 9 40.08 15.60 -2.94
CA ALA A 9 40.49 15.29 -1.57
C ALA A 9 39.74 14.06 -1.05
N GLN A 10 40.50 13.05 -0.65
CA GLN A 10 40.07 11.83 0.06
C GLN A 10 39.61 12.19 1.47
N SER A 11 38.46 11.65 1.90
CA SER A 11 37.99 11.73 3.28
C SER A 11 38.18 10.37 3.96
N ALA A 12 38.99 10.38 5.01
CA ALA A 12 39.28 9.26 5.90
C ALA A 12 38.24 9.21 7.04
N ALA A 13 37.89 8.00 7.47
CA ALA A 13 36.99 7.72 8.59
C ALA A 13 37.69 7.90 9.95
N PRO A 14 36.99 8.36 11.01
CA PRO A 14 37.35 8.13 12.41
C PRO A 14 36.69 6.80 12.88
N GLY A 15 37.31 5.92 13.66
CA GLY A 15 38.02 6.17 14.91
C GLY A 15 37.12 5.69 16.06
N LEU A 16 37.14 4.39 16.36
CA LEU A 16 36.43 3.76 17.49
C LEU A 16 37.40 3.58 18.65
N GLU A 17 37.10 4.23 19.78
CA GLU A 17 37.81 4.11 21.04
C GLU A 17 36.81 3.89 22.19
N GLN A 18 37.23 3.05 23.15
CA GLN A 18 36.64 2.72 24.46
C GLN A 18 35.39 1.82 24.42
N ASP A 19 35.32 0.73 25.18
CA ASP A 19 35.62 0.70 26.61
C ASP A 19 36.10 -0.66 27.13
N ARG A 20 36.93 -0.61 28.18
CA ARG A 20 37.62 -1.71 28.86
C ARG A 20 37.06 -1.82 30.28
N HIS A 21 37.10 -3.04 30.84
CA HIS A 21 36.69 -3.50 32.18
C HIS A 21 35.25 -4.05 32.21
N GLN A 22 34.95 -5.21 32.81
CA GLN A 22 35.42 -5.70 34.10
C GLN A 22 34.98 -7.16 34.33
N ARG A 23 35.73 -7.87 35.20
CA ARG A 23 35.43 -9.12 35.96
C ARG A 23 35.83 -10.46 35.31
N GLN A 24 36.97 -11.05 35.72
CA GLN A 24 37.17 -11.95 36.89
C GLN A 24 36.59 -13.35 36.63
N SER A 25 37.41 -14.34 36.24
CA SER A 25 38.32 -15.17 37.06
C SER A 25 37.58 -16.22 37.92
N ALA A 26 37.75 -17.49 37.57
CA ALA A 26 37.94 -18.60 38.50
C ALA A 26 38.42 -19.83 37.72
N GLY A 27 39.63 -20.28 38.03
CA GLY A 27 40.27 -21.44 37.41
C GLY A 27 39.90 -22.78 38.04
N ASP A 28 40.31 -23.80 37.30
CA ASP A 28 40.72 -25.16 37.67
C ASP A 28 40.51 -25.63 39.11
N LEU A 29 39.93 -26.83 39.23
CA LEU A 29 40.53 -27.91 40.02
C LEU A 29 39.99 -29.28 39.63
N PHE A 30 40.91 -30.10 39.12
CA PHE A 30 40.85 -31.56 39.02
C PHE A 30 40.52 -32.22 40.37
N GLY A 31 39.76 -33.32 40.36
CA GLY A 31 39.67 -34.21 41.52
C GLY A 31 38.66 -35.34 41.37
N ARG A 32 39.17 -36.56 41.12
CA ARG A 32 38.43 -37.83 41.02
C ARG A 32 37.71 -38.22 42.32
N CYS A 33 36.56 -38.91 42.19
CA CYS A 33 36.29 -40.29 42.66
C CYS A 33 34.82 -40.51 43.07
N GLY A 34 34.15 -41.43 42.36
CA GLY A 34 33.36 -42.50 43.00
C GLY A 34 31.82 -42.38 43.07
N VAL A 35 31.18 -43.46 42.57
CA VAL A 35 29.88 -44.05 43.01
C VAL A 35 28.62 -43.35 42.41
N LYS A 36 27.61 -43.98 41.79
CA LYS A 36 27.04 -45.35 41.72
C LYS A 36 26.24 -45.48 40.40
N PRO A 37 26.16 -46.64 39.71
CA PRO A 37 25.31 -46.77 38.52
C PRO A 37 23.81 -46.80 38.88
N PRO A 38 22.93 -46.15 38.10
CA PRO A 38 21.48 -46.28 38.24
C PRO A 38 20.99 -47.65 37.73
N PRO A 39 19.83 -48.13 38.21
CA PRO A 39 19.26 -49.42 37.78
C PRO A 39 18.91 -49.42 36.29
N PRO A 40 18.84 -50.60 35.65
CA PRO A 40 18.58 -50.69 34.21
C PRO A 40 17.19 -50.16 33.88
N LEU A 41 17.16 -49.18 32.96
CA LEU A 41 15.94 -48.74 32.30
C LEU A 41 15.38 -49.92 31.50
N ARG A 42 14.22 -50.44 31.89
CA ARG A 42 13.43 -51.34 31.03
C ARG A 42 12.97 -50.55 29.81
N ILE A 43 13.71 -50.68 28.70
CA ILE A 43 13.25 -50.25 27.39
C ILE A 43 12.07 -51.15 27.02
N ARG A 44 10.85 -50.67 27.29
CA ARG A 44 9.67 -51.18 26.61
C ARG A 44 9.87 -50.85 25.13
N THR A 45 10.09 -51.89 24.33
CA THR A 45 9.94 -51.84 22.87
C THR A 45 8.52 -51.41 22.56
N MET A 46 8.29 -50.10 22.44
CA MET A 46 7.12 -49.56 21.78
C MET A 46 7.27 -49.85 20.29
N THR A 47 6.77 -51.02 19.93
CA THR A 47 6.20 -51.38 18.64
C THR A 47 6.06 -50.22 17.66
N HIS A 48 6.81 -50.34 16.56
CA HIS A 48 6.84 -49.55 15.33
C HIS A 48 5.45 -49.30 14.70
N ARG A 49 4.58 -48.50 15.34
CA ARG A 49 3.27 -48.14 14.79
C ARG A 49 3.07 -46.64 14.54
N LEU A 50 4.06 -45.80 14.87
CA LEU A 50 4.00 -44.35 14.69
C LEU A 50 4.74 -43.83 13.44
N LEU A 51 5.40 -44.70 12.67
CA LEU A 51 6.20 -44.31 11.50
C LEU A 51 5.48 -44.44 10.14
N ARG A 52 4.14 -44.43 10.12
CA ARG A 52 3.36 -44.50 8.85
C ARG A 52 2.47 -43.30 8.54
N THR A 53 2.38 -42.31 9.43
CA THR A 53 1.53 -41.13 9.22
C THR A 53 2.32 -39.84 8.95
N ALA A 54 3.66 -39.87 9.08
CA ALA A 54 4.51 -38.71 8.82
C ALA A 54 4.56 -38.19 7.36
N PRO A 55 4.45 -39.01 6.29
CA PRO A 55 4.60 -38.47 4.94
C PRO A 55 3.32 -37.78 4.42
N VAL A 56 2.17 -37.97 5.08
CA VAL A 56 0.89 -37.38 4.64
C VAL A 56 0.75 -35.92 5.09
N ILE A 57 1.36 -35.55 6.22
CA ILE A 57 1.28 -34.16 6.75
C ILE A 57 2.24 -33.23 6.00
N LEU A 58 3.40 -33.72 5.54
CA LEU A 58 4.38 -32.91 4.82
C LEU A 58 3.99 -32.70 3.34
N ALA A 59 3.23 -33.63 2.74
CA ALA A 59 2.71 -33.50 1.37
C ALA A 59 1.49 -32.56 1.26
N GLY A 60 0.75 -32.33 2.35
CA GLY A 60 -0.40 -31.42 2.38
C GLY A 60 -0.02 -29.93 2.44
N ALA A 61 1.18 -29.60 2.91
CA ALA A 61 1.61 -28.21 3.12
C ALA A 61 1.96 -27.45 1.82
N PHE A 62 2.25 -28.16 0.72
CA PHE A 62 2.62 -27.53 -0.56
C PHE A 62 1.42 -27.27 -1.50
N ALA A 63 0.21 -27.70 -1.12
CA ALA A 63 -0.98 -27.54 -1.97
C ALA A 63 -1.78 -26.24 -1.71
N LEU A 64 -1.36 -25.39 -0.76
CA LEU A 64 -1.99 -24.08 -0.50
C LEU A 64 -1.13 -22.92 -1.01
N ALA A 65 -0.53 -23.07 -2.21
CA ALA A 65 -0.21 -21.89 -3.00
C ALA A 65 -1.54 -21.26 -3.42
N ALA A 66 -2.09 -20.41 -2.55
CA ALA A 66 -3.26 -19.60 -2.85
C ALA A 66 -2.86 -18.65 -3.98
N CYS A 67 -3.14 -19.04 -5.22
CA CYS A 67 -3.17 -18.13 -6.36
C CYS A 67 -4.31 -17.14 -6.12
N GLN A 68 -4.06 -16.12 -5.30
CA GLN A 68 -5.00 -15.03 -5.11
C GLN A 68 -4.88 -14.15 -6.36
N THR A 69 -5.77 -14.38 -7.32
CA THR A 69 -5.90 -13.53 -8.50
C THR A 69 -6.26 -12.12 -8.05
N ALA A 70 -5.63 -11.11 -8.65
CA ALA A 70 -5.94 -9.72 -8.33
C ALA A 70 -7.44 -9.44 -8.61
N PRO A 71 -8.11 -8.65 -7.76
CA PRO A 71 -9.48 -8.23 -8.02
C PRO A 71 -9.57 -7.52 -9.37
N VAL A 72 -10.67 -7.71 -10.10
CA VAL A 72 -10.93 -6.97 -11.35
C VAL A 72 -11.65 -5.67 -10.99
N ALA A 73 -11.12 -4.54 -11.46
CA ALA A 73 -11.84 -3.28 -11.48
C ALA A 73 -12.70 -3.20 -12.75
N ASP A 74 -14.00 -3.38 -12.57
CA ASP A 74 -15.03 -3.13 -13.57
C ASP A 74 -16.28 -2.64 -12.83
N GLY A 75 -16.28 -1.34 -12.51
CA GLY A 75 -17.30 -0.69 -11.68
C GLY A 75 -18.35 0.09 -12.46
N GLY A 76 -18.28 0.08 -13.79
CA GLY A 76 -19.18 0.81 -14.68
C GLY A 76 -19.06 2.34 -14.61
N PHE A 77 -17.95 2.91 -14.11
CA PHE A 77 -17.80 4.36 -14.01
C PHE A 77 -17.19 5.01 -15.26
N LEU A 78 -16.27 4.31 -15.93
CA LEU A 78 -15.59 4.83 -17.12
C LEU A 78 -16.56 5.08 -18.28
N GLN A 79 -16.35 6.15 -19.05
CA GLN A 79 -17.11 6.42 -20.29
C GLN A 79 -17.01 5.25 -21.29
N SER A 80 -15.81 4.66 -21.40
CA SER A 80 -15.57 3.42 -22.12
C SER A 80 -14.46 2.62 -21.44
N TYR A 81 -14.57 1.29 -21.55
CA TYR A 81 -13.54 0.31 -21.18
C TYR A 81 -12.80 -0.23 -22.41
N ASP A 82 -13.16 0.25 -23.60
CA ASP A 82 -12.62 -0.26 -24.84
C ASP A 82 -11.12 -0.03 -24.90
N SER A 83 -10.41 -1.04 -25.39
CA SER A 83 -8.96 -1.02 -25.60
C SER A 83 -8.12 -0.76 -24.35
N LEU A 84 -8.68 -0.87 -23.13
CA LEU A 84 -7.90 -1.00 -21.91
C LEU A 84 -6.95 -2.21 -22.02
N GLN A 85 -5.67 -1.98 -21.80
CA GLN A 85 -4.65 -3.01 -21.82
C GLN A 85 -4.31 -3.42 -20.40
N THR A 86 -4.25 -4.73 -20.15
CA THR A 86 -3.80 -5.24 -18.85
C THR A 86 -2.29 -5.07 -18.76
N LYS A 87 -1.79 -4.46 -17.68
CA LYS A 87 -0.35 -4.45 -17.40
C LYS A 87 0.05 -5.82 -16.85
N GLU A 88 0.88 -6.54 -17.60
CA GLU A 88 1.44 -7.80 -17.14
C GLU A 88 2.56 -7.58 -16.11
N GLY A 89 2.89 -8.63 -15.34
CA GLY A 89 3.98 -8.60 -14.37
C GLY A 89 3.68 -7.81 -13.10
N THR A 90 2.48 -7.25 -12.96
CA THR A 90 2.04 -6.56 -11.74
C THR A 90 1.53 -7.59 -10.73
N LEU A 91 2.44 -8.13 -9.92
CA LEU A 91 2.06 -9.04 -8.85
C LEU A 91 1.10 -8.30 -7.88
N ARG A 92 -0.08 -8.88 -7.66
CA ARG A 92 -1.02 -8.51 -6.58
C ARG A 92 -1.76 -7.18 -6.76
N VAL A 93 -1.66 -6.56 -7.93
CA VAL A 93 -2.48 -5.40 -8.33
C VAL A 93 -2.97 -5.63 -9.76
N SER A 94 -4.26 -5.41 -9.98
CA SER A 94 -4.86 -5.39 -11.31
C SER A 94 -4.81 -3.98 -11.84
N ILE A 95 -4.09 -3.79 -12.94
CA ILE A 95 -4.02 -2.51 -13.63
C ILE A 95 -4.42 -2.74 -15.07
N ARG A 96 -5.49 -2.07 -15.50
CA ARG A 96 -5.82 -1.94 -16.91
C ARG A 96 -5.91 -0.48 -17.26
N ASP A 97 -5.14 -0.04 -18.24
CA ASP A 97 -5.13 1.36 -18.64
C ASP A 97 -5.12 1.51 -20.16
N ARG A 98 -5.51 2.72 -20.56
CA ARG A 98 -5.37 3.21 -21.93
C ARG A 98 -5.07 4.69 -21.85
N ARG A 99 -4.23 5.14 -22.77
CA ARG A 99 -4.03 6.56 -23.06
C ARG A 99 -3.86 6.78 -24.56
N ASP A 100 -4.48 7.84 -25.05
CA ASP A 100 -4.09 8.46 -26.32
C ASP A 100 -2.97 9.47 -26.03
N ASP A 101 -1.72 9.10 -26.33
CA ASP A 101 -0.55 9.95 -26.03
C ASP A 101 -0.61 11.30 -26.76
N THR A 102 -1.15 11.35 -27.98
CA THR A 102 -1.23 12.61 -28.75
C THR A 102 -2.25 13.56 -28.11
N ALA A 103 -3.43 13.05 -27.78
CA ALA A 103 -4.46 13.85 -27.12
C ALA A 103 -4.06 14.23 -25.68
N ALA A 104 -3.41 13.33 -24.94
CA ALA A 104 -2.94 13.61 -23.59
C ALA A 104 -1.83 14.68 -23.57
N GLN A 105 -0.92 14.65 -24.54
CA GLN A 105 0.14 15.67 -24.68
C GLN A 105 -0.42 17.07 -24.97
N ALA A 106 -1.57 17.17 -25.64
CA ALA A 106 -2.22 18.45 -25.92
C ALA A 106 -2.95 19.05 -24.70
N ILE A 107 -3.15 18.29 -23.63
CA ILE A 107 -3.85 18.75 -22.42
C ILE A 107 -2.84 19.37 -21.46
N GLU A 108 -2.92 20.68 -21.25
CA GLU A 108 -2.10 21.40 -20.26
C GLU A 108 -2.81 21.58 -18.92
N ARG A 109 -4.10 21.96 -18.97
CA ARG A 109 -4.89 22.31 -17.79
C ARG A 109 -5.97 21.29 -17.51
N VAL A 110 -6.08 20.93 -16.24
CA VAL A 110 -7.07 19.97 -15.75
C VAL A 110 -7.79 20.49 -14.53
N PHE A 111 -9.05 20.11 -14.36
CA PHE A 111 -9.77 20.19 -13.10
C PHE A 111 -10.00 18.76 -12.58
N VAL A 112 -9.57 18.49 -11.35
CA VAL A 112 -9.83 17.21 -10.68
C VAL A 112 -11.20 17.27 -10.01
N GLU A 113 -12.15 16.48 -10.45
CA GLU A 113 -13.44 16.38 -9.79
C GLU A 113 -13.32 15.60 -8.48
N PRO A 114 -14.11 15.92 -7.44
CA PRO A 114 -14.23 15.05 -6.27
C PRO A 114 -14.65 13.65 -6.70
N SER A 115 -14.00 12.64 -6.14
CA SER A 115 -14.31 11.24 -6.44
C SER A 115 -15.68 10.87 -5.91
N VAL A 116 -16.30 9.93 -6.61
CA VAL A 116 -17.63 9.41 -6.26
C VAL A 116 -17.54 7.95 -5.83
N LEU A 117 -18.55 7.49 -5.10
CA LEU A 117 -18.72 6.07 -4.80
C LEU A 117 -19.76 5.49 -5.77
N THR A 118 -19.43 4.39 -6.45
CA THR A 118 -20.41 3.67 -7.28
C THR A 118 -21.40 2.87 -6.41
N ALA A 119 -22.57 2.54 -6.97
CA ALA A 119 -23.60 1.80 -6.25
C ALA A 119 -23.08 0.43 -5.77
N GLY A 120 -23.28 0.11 -4.49
CA GLY A 120 -22.86 -1.15 -3.88
C GLY A 120 -21.35 -1.26 -3.58
N ALA A 121 -20.55 -0.24 -3.89
CA ALA A 121 -19.10 -0.30 -3.71
C ALA A 121 -18.65 -0.34 -2.25
N ALA A 122 -19.50 0.03 -1.29
CA ALA A 122 -19.16 0.10 0.13
C ALA A 122 -20.26 -0.49 1.04
N ASP A 123 -20.94 -1.54 0.59
CA ASP A 123 -21.99 -2.21 1.37
C ASP A 123 -21.48 -2.61 2.77
N GLY A 124 -22.21 -2.20 3.81
CA GLY A 124 -21.87 -2.50 5.21
C GLY A 124 -20.75 -1.63 5.81
N ILE A 125 -20.26 -0.61 5.09
CA ILE A 125 -19.24 0.33 5.58
C ILE A 125 -19.92 1.62 6.08
N ALA A 126 -19.44 2.13 7.22
CA ALA A 126 -19.99 3.36 7.79
C ALA A 126 -19.72 4.57 6.86
N PRO A 127 -20.67 5.52 6.72
CA PRO A 127 -20.49 6.69 5.84
C PRO A 127 -19.23 7.50 6.15
N ALA A 128 -18.84 7.60 7.42
CA ALA A 128 -17.61 8.27 7.82
C ALA A 128 -16.35 7.55 7.28
N ASP A 129 -16.34 6.22 7.29
CA ASP A 129 -15.23 5.42 6.76
C ASP A 129 -15.15 5.55 5.22
N VAL A 130 -16.29 5.60 4.54
CA VAL A 130 -16.36 5.90 3.10
C VAL A 130 -15.80 7.29 2.79
N ALA A 131 -16.22 8.31 3.54
CA ALA A 131 -15.76 9.68 3.34
C ALA A 131 -14.24 9.80 3.53
N MET A 132 -13.66 9.05 4.47
CA MET A 132 -12.21 8.98 4.64
C MET A 132 -11.51 8.41 3.39
N VAL A 133 -12.02 7.32 2.82
CA VAL A 133 -11.44 6.71 1.62
C VAL A 133 -11.56 7.64 0.41
N LEU A 134 -12.72 8.24 0.17
CA LEU A 134 -12.91 9.19 -0.94
C LEU A 134 -12.00 10.42 -0.80
N GLY A 135 -11.91 10.99 0.40
CA GLY A 135 -11.03 12.13 0.66
C GLY A 135 -9.55 11.82 0.42
N GLU A 136 -9.10 10.62 0.81
CA GLU A 136 -7.73 10.18 0.55
C GLU A 136 -7.49 9.90 -0.95
N VAL A 137 -8.45 9.29 -1.66
CA VAL A 137 -8.37 9.11 -3.12
C VAL A 137 -8.26 10.46 -3.83
N ASP A 138 -9.11 11.42 -3.49
CA ASP A 138 -9.08 12.77 -4.06
C ASP A 138 -7.72 13.44 -3.88
N ARG A 139 -7.20 13.33 -2.66
CA ARG A 139 -5.93 13.92 -2.28
C ARG A 139 -4.79 13.33 -3.12
N GLN A 140 -4.68 12.01 -3.16
CA GLN A 140 -3.59 11.31 -3.85
C GLN A 140 -3.68 11.50 -5.36
N VAL A 141 -4.87 11.40 -5.95
CA VAL A 141 -5.09 11.68 -7.38
C VAL A 141 -4.71 13.12 -7.73
N CYS A 142 -5.13 14.10 -6.92
CA CYS A 142 -4.81 15.50 -7.21
C CYS A 142 -3.30 15.75 -7.15
N TYR A 143 -2.61 15.20 -6.16
CA TYR A 143 -1.16 15.37 -6.00
C TYR A 143 -0.40 14.82 -7.20
N GLU A 144 -0.68 13.58 -7.58
CA GLU A 144 0.02 12.93 -8.70
C GLU A 144 -0.30 13.58 -10.05
N ILE A 145 -1.54 14.04 -10.25
CA ILE A 145 -1.89 14.81 -11.44
C ILE A 145 -1.19 16.18 -11.46
N SER A 146 -1.06 16.85 -10.30
CA SER A 146 -0.43 18.18 -10.22
C SER A 146 1.06 18.18 -10.59
N GLU A 147 1.72 17.03 -10.52
CA GLU A 147 3.11 16.91 -10.95
C GLU A 147 3.27 17.01 -12.48
N ARG A 148 2.23 16.72 -13.25
CA ARG A 148 2.30 16.61 -14.72
C ARG A 148 1.38 17.58 -15.46
N PHE A 149 0.32 18.06 -14.82
CA PHE A 149 -0.68 18.96 -15.39
C PHE A 149 -0.82 20.22 -14.54
N THR A 150 -1.23 21.32 -15.15
CA THR A 150 -1.69 22.50 -14.41
C THR A 150 -3.08 22.23 -13.85
N VAL A 151 -3.16 21.90 -12.56
CA VAL A 151 -4.43 21.70 -11.85
C VAL A 151 -5.07 23.03 -11.52
N LEU A 152 -6.33 23.20 -11.90
CA LEU A 152 -7.14 24.36 -11.59
C LEU A 152 -7.90 24.15 -10.26
N ALA A 153 -8.04 25.21 -9.48
CA ALA A 153 -8.76 25.18 -8.20
C ALA A 153 -10.28 25.08 -8.38
N ALA A 154 -10.80 25.48 -9.54
CA ALA A 154 -12.22 25.46 -9.89
C ALA A 154 -12.43 24.97 -11.33
N PRO A 155 -13.63 24.45 -11.66
CA PRO A 155 -13.96 24.07 -13.03
C PRO A 155 -13.81 25.25 -13.99
N ALA A 156 -13.27 25.00 -15.18
CA ALA A 156 -13.16 25.98 -16.25
C ALA A 156 -13.58 25.32 -17.59
N PRO A 157 -14.26 26.06 -18.48
CA PRO A 157 -14.77 25.51 -19.74
C PRO A 157 -13.68 25.09 -20.72
N ASP A 158 -12.44 25.52 -20.49
CA ASP A 158 -11.26 25.31 -21.31
C ASP A 158 -10.22 24.39 -20.64
N ALA A 159 -10.65 23.65 -19.62
CA ALA A 159 -9.85 22.66 -18.92
C ALA A 159 -10.41 21.25 -19.15
N ALA A 160 -9.51 20.28 -19.31
CA ALA A 160 -9.89 18.87 -19.25
C ALA A 160 -10.31 18.51 -17.81
N ARG A 161 -10.99 17.38 -17.64
CA ARG A 161 -11.50 16.93 -16.34
C ARG A 161 -10.88 15.60 -15.99
N VAL A 162 -10.35 15.48 -14.78
CA VAL A 162 -9.97 14.19 -14.18
C VAL A 162 -11.13 13.76 -13.31
N ARG A 163 -11.71 12.61 -13.63
CA ARG A 163 -12.82 12.00 -12.88
C ARG A 163 -12.29 10.73 -12.22
N ALA A 164 -12.70 10.47 -10.98
CA ALA A 164 -12.36 9.24 -10.27
C ALA A 164 -13.59 8.67 -9.55
N ALA A 165 -13.64 7.36 -9.40
CA ALA A 165 -14.64 6.68 -8.58
C ALA A 165 -14.05 5.51 -7.83
N VAL A 166 -14.51 5.33 -6.60
CA VAL A 166 -14.29 4.09 -5.86
C VAL A 166 -15.37 3.09 -6.23
N THR A 167 -14.93 1.94 -6.72
CA THR A 167 -15.79 0.89 -7.28
C THR A 167 -15.90 -0.33 -6.39
N ARG A 168 -15.00 -0.48 -5.42
CA ARG A 168 -15.12 -1.47 -4.35
C ARG A 168 -14.26 -1.09 -3.15
N ILE A 169 -14.83 -1.22 -1.97
CA ILE A 169 -14.13 -1.22 -0.69
C ILE A 169 -14.49 -2.52 0.00
N VAL A 170 -13.48 -3.31 0.36
CA VAL A 170 -13.64 -4.41 1.33
C VAL A 170 -12.95 -3.96 2.61
N PRO A 171 -13.65 -3.96 3.76
CA PRO A 171 -13.05 -3.53 5.01
C PRO A 171 -11.88 -4.45 5.40
N THR A 172 -10.88 -3.88 6.05
CA THR A 172 -9.74 -4.60 6.62
C THR A 172 -10.19 -5.57 7.72
N GLU A 173 -11.35 -5.34 8.34
CA GLU A 173 -11.96 -6.25 9.32
C GLU A 173 -13.41 -6.59 8.96
N PRO A 174 -13.84 -7.86 9.07
CA PRO A 174 -15.24 -8.23 8.88
C PRO A 174 -16.15 -7.60 9.93
N THR A 175 -17.39 -7.29 9.56
CA THR A 175 -18.39 -6.72 10.47
C THR A 175 -18.59 -7.62 11.69
N GLY A 176 -18.33 -7.11 12.90
CA GLY A 176 -18.59 -7.82 14.17
C GLY A 176 -17.36 -8.36 14.90
N SER A 177 -16.15 -8.28 14.33
CA SER A 177 -14.92 -8.52 15.09
C SER A 177 -14.56 -7.26 15.87
N GLY A 178 -14.97 -7.16 17.15
CA GLY A 178 -14.48 -6.13 18.08
C GLY A 178 -12.97 -6.24 18.40
N ALA A 179 -12.16 -6.67 17.43
CA ALA A 179 -10.77 -7.03 17.54
C ALA A 179 -9.92 -6.19 16.59
N ALA A 180 -10.12 -4.87 16.59
CA ALA A 180 -9.14 -3.95 16.04
C ALA A 180 -7.79 -4.23 16.72
N ALA A 181 -6.90 -4.90 15.98
CA ALA A 181 -5.57 -5.38 16.41
C ALA A 181 -5.50 -6.72 17.19
N VAL A 182 -5.91 -7.84 16.60
CA VAL A 182 -5.34 -9.17 16.91
C VAL A 182 -5.32 -9.97 15.61
N ALA A 183 -4.22 -10.36 14.96
CA ALA A 183 -2.91 -10.74 15.45
C ALA A 183 -1.84 -10.43 14.39
N ASN A 184 -0.80 -9.67 14.76
CA ASN A 184 0.53 -9.98 14.25
C ASN A 184 0.90 -11.32 14.89
N PHE A 185 0.80 -12.43 14.15
CA PHE A 185 1.55 -13.60 14.57
C PHE A 185 3.02 -13.26 14.35
N PHE A 186 3.71 -13.03 15.46
CA PHE A 186 5.03 -12.40 15.52
C PHE A 186 6.07 -13.26 14.78
N ILE A 187 6.31 -12.99 13.50
CA ILE A 187 7.52 -13.45 12.80
C ILE A 187 8.46 -12.23 12.73
N PRO A 188 9.56 -12.20 13.49
CA PRO A 188 10.56 -11.15 13.36
C PRO A 188 11.12 -11.14 11.93
N GLY A 189 10.93 -10.04 11.20
CA GLY A 189 11.38 -9.88 9.80
C GLY A 189 10.51 -8.89 9.01
N PRO A 190 10.88 -8.53 7.77
CA PRO A 190 10.11 -7.61 6.94
C PRO A 190 8.74 -8.16 6.49
N ILE A 191 8.53 -9.47 6.62
CA ILE A 191 7.33 -10.17 6.18
C ILE A 191 6.40 -10.38 7.38
N GLY A 192 5.24 -9.75 7.37
CA GLY A 192 4.17 -9.96 8.35
C GLY A 192 3.20 -11.07 7.92
N VAL A 193 2.58 -11.72 8.91
CA VAL A 193 1.45 -12.63 8.70
C VAL A 193 0.22 -12.03 9.39
N ARG A 194 -0.81 -11.75 8.61
CA ARG A 194 -2.13 -11.31 9.05
C ARG A 194 -3.04 -12.52 9.25
N ALA A 195 -4.12 -12.36 10.02
CA ALA A 195 -5.12 -13.40 10.13
C ALA A 195 -5.90 -13.53 8.81
N PRO A 196 -6.32 -14.75 8.41
CA PRO A 196 -7.24 -14.91 7.28
C PRO A 196 -8.50 -14.07 7.49
N GLY A 197 -8.94 -13.36 6.44
CA GLY A 197 -10.11 -12.48 6.51
C GLY A 197 -9.85 -11.09 7.07
N THR A 198 -8.62 -10.75 7.48
CA THR A 198 -8.26 -9.39 7.96
C THR A 198 -7.49 -8.59 6.89
N THR A 199 -7.94 -8.69 5.65
CA THR A 199 -7.33 -8.03 4.48
C THR A 199 -8.40 -7.25 3.74
N GLY A 200 -8.18 -5.94 3.62
CA GLY A 200 -9.06 -5.06 2.88
C GLY A 200 -8.71 -5.01 1.39
N THR A 201 -9.59 -4.38 0.63
CA THR A 201 -9.45 -4.17 -0.82
C THR A 201 -9.87 -2.76 -1.16
N LEU A 202 -9.19 -2.18 -2.13
CA LEU A 202 -9.64 -1.00 -2.86
C LEU A 202 -9.68 -1.35 -4.35
N ALA A 203 -10.82 -1.09 -4.99
CA ALA A 203 -10.93 -0.96 -6.43
C ALA A 203 -11.40 0.46 -6.74
N ALA A 204 -10.74 1.09 -7.70
CA ALA A 204 -11.03 2.44 -8.12
C ALA A 204 -10.77 2.60 -9.62
N GLU A 205 -11.48 3.54 -10.22
CA GLU A 205 -11.40 3.85 -11.63
C GLU A 205 -11.19 5.34 -11.79
N ALA A 206 -10.45 5.72 -12.82
CA ALA A 206 -10.28 7.12 -13.17
C ALA A 206 -10.25 7.29 -14.67
N GLU A 207 -10.63 8.48 -15.13
CA GLU A 207 -10.49 8.88 -16.53
C GLU A 207 -10.13 10.36 -16.68
N LEU A 208 -9.42 10.64 -17.77
CA LEU A 208 -9.12 11.99 -18.25
C LEU A 208 -10.04 12.32 -19.42
N ILE A 209 -10.91 13.29 -19.23
CA ILE A 209 -11.89 13.75 -20.22
C ILE A 209 -11.43 15.08 -20.82
N ALA A 210 -11.21 15.13 -22.12
CA ALA A 210 -10.87 16.36 -22.82
C ALA A 210 -12.01 17.39 -22.77
N VAL A 211 -11.72 18.65 -23.09
CA VAL A 211 -12.72 19.74 -23.17
C VAL A 211 -13.91 19.37 -24.09
N GLY A 212 -13.68 18.61 -25.15
CA GLY A 212 -14.71 18.13 -26.07
C GLY A 212 -15.55 16.94 -25.55
N GLY A 213 -15.31 16.48 -24.33
CA GLY A 213 -16.05 15.37 -23.71
C GLY A 213 -15.50 13.97 -24.02
N THR A 214 -14.46 13.87 -24.87
CA THR A 214 -13.81 12.60 -25.23
C THR A 214 -12.93 12.07 -24.10
N GLN A 215 -13.05 10.78 -23.79
CA GLN A 215 -12.11 10.05 -22.92
C GLN A 215 -10.73 9.92 -23.59
N VAL A 216 -9.72 10.56 -23.03
CA VAL A 216 -8.33 10.57 -23.53
C VAL A 216 -7.48 9.52 -22.83
N ALA A 217 -7.73 9.29 -21.54
CA ALA A 217 -7.09 8.24 -20.78
C ALA A 217 -8.08 7.63 -19.80
N ALA A 218 -7.86 6.36 -19.46
CA ALA A 218 -8.68 5.60 -18.54
C ALA A 218 -7.83 4.60 -17.76
N LEU A 219 -8.20 4.39 -16.50
CA LEU A 219 -7.56 3.46 -15.59
C LEU A 219 -8.64 2.70 -14.83
N ALA A 220 -8.55 1.37 -14.88
CA ALA A 220 -9.25 0.48 -13.96
C ALA A 220 -8.21 -0.21 -13.08
N TRP A 221 -8.30 0.03 -11.77
CA TRP A 221 -7.29 -0.36 -10.80
C TRP A 221 -7.91 -1.10 -9.61
N ALA A 222 -7.33 -2.22 -9.20
CA ALA A 222 -7.75 -2.85 -7.95
C ALA A 222 -6.62 -3.61 -7.26
N ARG A 223 -6.64 -3.56 -5.92
CA ARG A 223 -5.66 -4.23 -5.06
C ARG A 223 -6.31 -4.74 -3.78
N SER A 224 -5.92 -5.95 -3.38
CA SER A 224 -6.22 -6.52 -2.07
C SER A 224 -4.95 -6.66 -1.25
N ALA A 225 -5.06 -6.46 0.07
CA ALA A 225 -3.97 -6.75 0.99
C ALA A 225 -3.73 -8.26 1.09
N ASN A 226 -2.49 -8.63 1.39
CA ASN A 226 -2.12 -10.04 1.52
C ASN A 226 -2.17 -10.50 2.97
N VAL A 227 -2.52 -11.78 3.16
CA VAL A 227 -2.41 -12.46 4.46
C VAL A 227 -0.94 -12.64 4.86
N VAL A 228 -0.03 -12.77 3.89
CA VAL A 228 1.42 -12.85 4.12
C VAL A 228 2.12 -11.86 3.20
N GLY A 229 2.89 -10.92 3.75
CA GLY A 229 3.60 -9.95 2.92
C GLY A 229 4.10 -8.71 3.66
N MET A 230 4.34 -7.66 2.88
CA MET A 230 4.89 -6.38 3.37
C MET A 230 3.80 -5.36 3.74
N ASP A 231 2.51 -5.72 3.60
CA ASP A 231 1.39 -4.81 3.85
C ASP A 231 1.20 -4.60 5.36
N THR A 232 1.32 -3.36 5.84
CA THR A 232 1.23 -3.03 7.26
C THR A 232 -0.23 -3.08 7.77
N PRO A 233 -0.53 -3.80 8.87
CA PRO A 233 -1.87 -3.79 9.47
C PRO A 233 -2.25 -2.38 9.93
N SER A 234 -3.54 -2.06 9.84
CA SER A 234 -4.08 -0.77 10.25
C SER A 234 -5.06 -0.91 11.40
N LEU A 235 -5.11 0.12 12.25
CA LEU A 235 -6.13 0.26 13.29
C LEU A 235 -7.49 0.74 12.74
N SER A 236 -7.55 1.17 11.49
CA SER A 236 -8.78 1.58 10.82
C SER A 236 -9.45 0.41 10.12
N ARG A 237 -10.79 0.33 10.21
CA ARG A 237 -11.61 -0.65 9.47
C ARG A 237 -11.44 -0.57 7.96
N VAL A 238 -11.01 0.57 7.44
CA VAL A 238 -10.75 0.80 6.01
C VAL A 238 -9.27 1.10 5.74
N GLY A 239 -8.38 0.67 6.65
CA GLY A 239 -6.98 1.06 6.63
C GLY A 239 -6.18 0.54 5.43
N ASP A 240 -6.48 -0.65 4.90
CA ASP A 240 -5.86 -1.10 3.65
C ASP A 240 -6.31 -0.25 2.46
N ALA A 241 -7.60 0.11 2.39
CA ALA A 241 -8.10 0.98 1.34
C ALA A 241 -7.45 2.37 1.38
N LEU A 242 -7.25 2.93 2.58
CA LEU A 242 -6.55 4.20 2.77
C LEU A 242 -5.07 4.12 2.35
N GLN A 243 -4.37 3.02 2.65
CA GLN A 243 -3.00 2.79 2.16
C GLN A 243 -2.94 2.63 0.64
N PHE A 244 -3.97 2.04 0.03
CA PHE A 244 -4.03 1.77 -1.41
C PHE A 244 -4.41 2.99 -2.25
N ALA A 245 -5.01 4.02 -1.65
CA ALA A 245 -5.33 5.26 -2.34
C ALA A 245 -4.09 5.99 -2.86
N GLU A 246 -2.95 5.92 -2.16
CA GLU A 246 -1.65 6.44 -2.63
C GLU A 246 -1.23 5.75 -3.92
N LEU A 247 -1.17 4.41 -3.91
CA LEU A 247 -0.78 3.62 -5.09
C LEU A 247 -1.74 3.79 -6.27
N PHE A 248 -3.02 4.02 -5.99
CA PHE A 248 -3.98 4.36 -7.02
C PHE A 248 -3.68 5.74 -7.63
N GLY A 249 -3.41 6.74 -6.79
CA GLY A 249 -2.99 8.08 -7.22
C GLY A 249 -1.76 8.03 -8.13
N ASP A 250 -0.71 7.32 -7.70
CA ASP A 250 0.54 7.18 -8.47
C ASP A 250 0.22 6.59 -9.85
N GLN A 251 -0.61 5.54 -9.87
CA GLN A 251 -0.98 4.90 -11.11
C GLN A 251 -1.84 5.82 -12.00
N VAL A 252 -2.67 6.70 -11.43
CA VAL A 252 -3.41 7.71 -12.20
C VAL A 252 -2.45 8.68 -12.88
N GLY A 253 -1.46 9.21 -12.15
CA GLY A 253 -0.42 10.08 -12.72
C GLY A 253 0.30 9.41 -13.90
N ASP A 254 0.77 8.18 -13.69
CA ASP A 254 1.46 7.37 -14.71
C ASP A 254 0.59 7.02 -15.92
N SER A 255 -0.71 6.75 -15.69
CA SER A 255 -1.64 6.36 -16.75
C SER A 255 -2.09 7.54 -17.58
N PHE A 256 -2.11 8.76 -17.04
CA PHE A 256 -2.68 9.93 -17.72
C PHE A 256 -1.63 10.84 -18.35
N ALA A 257 -0.43 10.92 -17.79
CA ALA A 257 0.65 11.72 -18.35
C ALA A 257 1.44 10.91 -19.40
N PRO A 258 1.70 11.48 -20.59
CA PRO A 258 2.67 10.91 -21.55
C PRO A 258 4.02 10.64 -20.87
N ARG A 259 4.68 9.55 -21.26
CA ARG A 259 5.89 9.06 -20.56
C ARG A 259 7.05 10.06 -20.56
N ASP A 260 7.11 10.91 -21.58
CA ASP A 260 8.11 11.95 -21.77
C ASP A 260 7.72 13.29 -21.13
N ARG A 261 6.51 13.40 -20.55
CA ARG A 261 6.08 14.60 -19.85
C ARG A 261 6.84 14.76 -18.54
N LYS A 262 7.61 15.85 -18.46
CA LYS A 262 8.41 16.21 -17.29
C LYS A 262 7.53 16.48 -16.07
N VAL A 263 8.02 16.05 -14.91
CA VAL A 263 7.55 16.51 -13.60
C VAL A 263 7.76 18.02 -13.51
N ARG A 264 6.79 18.72 -12.91
CA ARG A 264 6.78 20.17 -12.71
C ARG A 264 6.72 20.47 -11.22
N ASP A 265 7.18 21.67 -10.87
CA ASP A 265 7.04 22.16 -9.51
C ASP A 265 5.56 22.35 -9.16
N ILE A 266 5.22 22.05 -7.90
CA ILE A 266 3.88 22.25 -7.36
C ILE A 266 3.56 23.75 -7.39
N ALA A 267 2.41 24.11 -7.95
CA ALA A 267 1.96 25.49 -8.01
C ALA A 267 1.78 26.07 -6.59
N THR A 268 2.07 27.36 -6.44
CA THR A 268 1.79 28.12 -5.21
C THR A 268 0.78 29.23 -5.52
N PRO A 269 -0.41 29.24 -4.90
CA PRO A 269 -0.91 28.32 -3.88
C PRO A 269 -1.18 26.90 -4.42
N ASP A 270 -1.14 25.89 -3.54
CA ASP A 270 -1.36 24.48 -3.92
C ASP A 270 -2.83 24.26 -4.31
N PRO A 271 -3.13 23.94 -5.59
CA PRO A 271 -4.51 23.76 -6.04
C PRO A 271 -5.19 22.52 -5.40
N CYS A 272 -4.39 21.61 -4.84
CA CYS A 272 -4.89 20.39 -4.22
C CYS A 272 -5.17 20.54 -2.71
N GLU A 273 -4.83 21.68 -2.09
CA GLU A 273 -5.10 21.93 -0.67
C GLU A 273 -6.60 21.84 -0.34
N ARG A 274 -7.48 22.05 -1.33
CA ARG A 274 -8.93 21.87 -1.18
C ARG A 274 -9.35 20.42 -0.81
N PHE A 275 -8.50 19.43 -1.07
CA PHE A 275 -8.69 18.03 -0.68
C PHE A 275 -7.94 17.66 0.61
N GLY A 276 -7.19 18.60 1.18
CA GLY A 276 -6.39 18.41 2.39
C GLY A 276 -4.91 18.74 2.17
N PRO A 277 -4.12 18.84 3.25
CA PRO A 277 -2.69 19.17 3.20
C PRO A 277 -1.84 17.98 2.73
N ARG A 278 -0.74 18.28 2.00
CA ARG A 278 0.19 17.27 1.44
C ARG A 278 0.89 16.43 2.49
N ASN A 279 1.20 17.07 3.61
CA ASN A 279 1.92 16.48 4.72
C ASN A 279 0.97 16.34 5.92
N GLN A 280 0.76 15.10 6.37
CA GLN A 280 0.02 14.81 7.59
C GLN A 280 0.97 14.16 8.61
N PRO A 281 1.64 14.96 9.47
CA PRO A 281 2.82 14.51 10.21
C PRO A 281 2.53 13.52 11.35
N GLY A 282 1.31 13.43 11.87
CA GLY A 282 1.04 12.59 13.03
C GLY A 282 0.88 11.09 12.72
N GLY A 283 0.65 10.70 11.46
CA GLY A 283 0.53 9.28 11.07
C GLY A 283 1.89 8.59 11.12
N PHE A 284 2.93 9.36 10.79
CA PHE A 284 4.33 8.94 10.88
C PHE A 284 4.75 8.63 12.33
N ILE A 285 4.34 9.46 13.29
CA ILE A 285 4.68 9.28 14.71
C ILE A 285 4.05 7.99 15.25
N THR A 286 2.77 7.74 14.98
CA THR A 286 2.12 6.52 15.48
C THR A 286 2.65 5.26 14.81
N ARG A 287 2.97 5.30 13.51
CA ARG A 287 3.62 4.18 12.81
C ARG A 287 5.00 3.88 13.39
N ALA A 288 5.79 4.90 13.71
CA ALA A 288 7.11 4.71 14.31
C ALA A 288 7.05 4.04 15.69
N VAL A 289 6.01 4.31 16.47
CA VAL A 289 5.83 3.78 17.83
C VAL A 289 5.20 2.39 17.84
N THR A 290 4.18 2.17 17.01
CA THR A 290 3.31 0.97 17.10
C THR A 290 3.52 -0.02 15.96
N GLY A 291 4.21 0.40 14.88
CA GLY A 291 4.28 -0.36 13.63
C GLY A 291 2.97 -0.41 12.85
N LEU A 292 1.92 0.32 13.28
CA LEU A 292 0.59 0.30 12.65
C LEU A 292 0.37 1.53 11.77
N TYR A 293 -0.34 1.34 10.66
CA TYR A 293 -0.83 2.46 9.86
C TYR A 293 -2.02 3.12 10.56
N VAL A 294 -1.87 4.40 10.92
CA VAL A 294 -2.94 5.25 11.42
C VAL A 294 -3.23 6.31 10.37
N PRO A 295 -4.35 6.19 9.64
CA PRO A 295 -4.71 7.19 8.66
C PRO A 295 -5.01 8.49 9.39
N GLN A 296 -4.37 9.55 8.91
CA GLN A 296 -4.71 10.90 9.33
C GLN A 296 -5.70 11.43 8.31
N THR A 297 -6.85 11.89 8.78
CA THR A 297 -7.90 12.48 7.94
C THR A 297 -8.26 13.88 8.42
N GLN A 298 -7.33 14.54 9.14
CA GLN A 298 -7.53 15.92 9.57
C GLN A 298 -7.72 16.81 8.34
N GLY A 299 -8.93 17.33 8.16
CA GLY A 299 -9.28 18.22 7.05
C GLY A 299 -10.11 17.60 5.93
N VAL A 300 -10.44 16.30 5.97
CA VAL A 300 -11.43 15.72 5.04
C VAL A 300 -12.78 16.38 5.32
N ARG A 301 -13.18 17.34 4.48
CA ARG A 301 -14.51 17.94 4.57
C ARG A 301 -15.52 16.87 4.17
N PRO A 302 -16.60 16.65 4.96
CA PRO A 302 -17.66 15.74 4.57
C PRO A 302 -18.16 16.12 3.18
N GLN A 303 -18.01 15.21 2.21
CA GLN A 303 -18.67 15.34 0.93
C GLN A 303 -20.16 15.08 1.16
N THR A 304 -21.01 16.06 0.85
CA THR A 304 -22.46 15.84 0.83
C THR A 304 -22.75 14.82 -0.27
N PRO A 305 -23.42 13.69 0.03
CA PRO A 305 -23.88 12.79 -1.01
C PRO A 305 -24.78 13.57 -1.98
N GLN A 306 -24.45 13.58 -3.26
CA GLN A 306 -25.36 14.05 -4.32
C GLN A 306 -26.34 12.94 -4.68
#